data_AF-A0A1F8UZH1-F1
#
_entry.id   AF-A0A1F8UZH1-F1
#
_cell.length_a   1.000
_cell.length_b   1.000
_cell.length_c   1.000
_cell.angle_alpha   90.00
_cell.angle_beta   90.00
_cell.angle_gamma   90.00
#
_symmetry.space_group_name_H-M   'P 1'
#
loop_
_entity.id
_entity.type
_entity.pdbx_description
1 polymer ?
#
loop_
_entity_poly.entity_id
_entity_poly.type
_entity_poly.pdbx_seq_one_letter_code
_entity_poly.pdbx_strand_id
1 'polypeptide(L)'
;MAPSIRRFKIEKLVRDHIEDLFNNSGAVQVNKTILTDKQFLLCLRDKISEEAQEVVNATTAAELVDECADLMEVIGALLALHQKTWKDVQDARTRKALTRGLYKNRLYINSVDLPDGSEATRYYESNPTKYPEIDSE
;
A
#
# COMPACT_ATOMS: atom_id res chain seq x y z
N MET A 1 -12.89 41.04 -21.14
CA MET A 1 -12.07 39.92 -21.64
C MET A 1 -12.44 38.69 -20.84
N ALA A 2 -12.67 37.53 -21.47
CA ALA A 2 -12.87 36.30 -20.71
C ALA A 2 -11.57 35.96 -19.95
N PRO A 3 -11.64 35.46 -18.70
CA PRO A 3 -10.45 35.09 -17.95
C PRO A 3 -9.65 34.01 -18.69
N SER A 4 -8.32 34.12 -18.64
CA SER A 4 -7.42 33.09 -19.20
C SER A 4 -7.49 31.83 -18.33
N ILE A 5 -7.80 30.68 -18.94
CA ILE A 5 -7.91 29.39 -18.25
C ILE A 5 -6.55 28.68 -18.28
N ARG A 6 -6.06 28.26 -17.12
CA ARG A 6 -4.86 27.42 -16.98
C ARG A 6 -5.25 25.95 -16.76
N ARG A 7 -4.46 25.03 -17.29
CA ARG A 7 -4.66 23.58 -17.13
C ARG A 7 -3.47 22.96 -16.40
N PHE A 8 -3.76 22.09 -15.44
CA PHE A 8 -2.77 21.33 -14.68
C PHE A 8 -2.95 19.84 -14.94
N LYS A 9 -1.85 19.09 -14.94
CA LYS A 9 -1.84 17.64 -15.13
C LYS A 9 -2.09 16.95 -13.80
N ILE A 10 -3.11 16.09 -13.74
CA ILE A 10 -3.44 15.24 -12.58
C ILE A 10 -3.57 13.81 -13.10
N GLU A 11 -2.72 12.91 -12.62
CA GLU A 11 -2.72 11.48 -12.99
C GLU A 11 -2.86 10.64 -11.73
N LYS A 12 -4.04 10.73 -11.11
CA LYS A 12 -4.37 9.99 -9.91
C LYS A 12 -5.69 9.26 -10.07
N LEU A 13 -5.80 8.12 -9.42
CA LEU A 13 -7.09 7.47 -9.19
C LEU A 13 -7.87 8.28 -8.14
N VAL A 14 -9.14 8.54 -8.40
CA VAL A 14 -10.01 9.37 -7.57
C VAL A 14 -11.30 8.63 -7.23
N ARG A 15 -11.93 8.98 -6.11
CA ARG A 15 -13.23 8.44 -5.69
C ARG A 15 -14.40 9.11 -6.44
N ASP A 16 -15.57 8.51 -6.32
CA ASP A 16 -16.77 8.88 -7.10
C ASP A 16 -17.21 10.34 -6.91
N HIS A 17 -17.06 10.88 -5.69
CA HIS A 17 -17.48 12.25 -5.34
C HIS A 17 -16.41 13.33 -5.61
N ILE A 18 -15.46 13.07 -6.51
CA ILE A 18 -14.37 14.01 -6.79
C ILE A 18 -14.84 15.34 -7.41
N GLU A 19 -15.98 15.33 -8.12
CA GLU A 19 -16.51 16.55 -8.75
C GLU A 19 -16.89 17.61 -7.71
N ASP A 20 -17.52 17.21 -6.60
CA ASP A 20 -17.94 18.14 -5.55
C ASP A 20 -16.71 18.82 -4.91
N LEU A 21 -15.63 18.06 -4.72
CA LEU A 21 -14.36 18.58 -4.20
C LEU A 21 -13.78 19.68 -5.10
N PHE A 22 -13.70 19.43 -6.41
CA PHE A 22 -13.13 20.39 -7.36
C PHE A 22 -14.07 21.57 -7.63
N ASN A 23 -15.39 21.35 -7.68
CA ASN A 23 -16.37 22.41 -7.86
C ASN A 23 -16.31 23.41 -6.69
N ASN A 24 -16.16 22.92 -5.46
CA ASN A 24 -16.00 23.76 -4.27
C ASN A 24 -14.66 24.53 -4.25
N SER A 25 -13.66 24.10 -5.02
CA SER A 25 -12.37 24.79 -5.17
C SER A 25 -12.34 25.87 -6.26
N GLY A 26 -13.44 26.07 -6.99
CA GLY A 26 -13.51 27.01 -8.12
C GLY A 26 -12.97 26.46 -9.43
N ALA A 27 -12.82 25.14 -9.55
CA ALA A 27 -12.45 24.51 -10.82
C ALA A 27 -13.54 24.75 -11.87
N VAL A 28 -13.16 25.22 -13.05
CA VAL A 28 -14.09 25.48 -14.17
C VAL A 28 -14.41 24.19 -14.94
N GLN A 29 -13.50 23.21 -14.94
CA GLN A 29 -13.67 21.93 -15.61
C GLN A 29 -12.76 20.85 -15.01
N VAL A 30 -13.31 19.66 -14.76
CA VAL A 30 -12.56 18.45 -14.40
C VAL A 30 -12.63 17.46 -15.55
N ASN A 31 -11.47 17.08 -16.10
CA ASN A 31 -11.40 16.10 -17.19
C ASN A 31 -11.10 14.73 -16.58
N LYS A 32 -11.96 13.74 -16.82
CA LYS A 32 -11.84 12.38 -16.29
C LYS A 32 -12.10 11.33 -17.36
N THR A 33 -11.61 10.13 -17.15
CA THR A 33 -11.77 8.99 -18.08
C THR A 33 -12.12 7.75 -17.28
N ILE A 34 -13.05 6.94 -17.80
CA ILE A 34 -13.40 5.64 -17.23
C ILE A 34 -12.32 4.64 -17.63
N LEU A 35 -11.71 3.98 -16.66
CA LEU A 35 -10.63 3.02 -16.87
C LEU A 35 -11.19 1.63 -17.19
N THR A 36 -10.46 0.88 -18.02
CA THR A 36 -10.64 -0.57 -18.13
C THR A 36 -10.12 -1.27 -16.87
N ASP A 37 -10.56 -2.51 -16.60
CA ASP A 37 -10.07 -3.31 -15.46
C ASP A 37 -8.54 -3.41 -15.41
N LYS A 38 -7.87 -3.55 -16.56
CA LYS A 38 -6.40 -3.62 -16.62
C LYS A 38 -5.75 -2.29 -16.23
N GLN A 39 -6.28 -1.16 -16.71
CA GLN A 39 -5.77 0.16 -16.33
C GLN A 39 -6.06 0.45 -14.86
N PHE A 40 -7.26 0.11 -14.40
CA PHE A 40 -7.69 0.29 -13.03
C PHE A 40 -6.82 -0.52 -12.05
N LEU A 41 -6.48 -1.78 -12.38
CA LEU A 41 -5.56 -2.60 -11.59
C LEU A 41 -4.19 -1.94 -11.40
N LEU A 42 -3.64 -1.32 -12.46
CA LEU A 42 -2.37 -0.60 -12.38
C LEU A 42 -2.50 0.61 -11.46
N CYS A 43 -3.52 1.44 -11.68
CA CYS A 43 -3.77 2.61 -10.85
C CYS A 43 -4.04 2.26 -9.38
N LEU A 44 -4.72 1.15 -9.08
CA LEU A 44 -4.93 0.68 -7.70
C LEU A 44 -3.60 0.31 -7.02
N ARG A 45 -2.67 -0.33 -7.74
CA ARG A 45 -1.36 -0.69 -7.18
C ARG A 45 -0.50 0.54 -6.88
N ASP A 46 -0.55 1.51 -7.78
CA ASP A 46 0.13 2.79 -7.55
C ASP A 46 -0.49 3.51 -6.34
N LYS A 47 -1.83 3.51 -6.25
CA LYS A 47 -2.56 4.11 -5.14
C LYS A 47 -2.26 3.42 -3.80
N ILE A 48 -2.17 2.09 -3.74
CA ILE A 48 -1.72 1.37 -2.51
C ILE A 48 -0.36 1.89 -2.03
N SER A 49 0.57 2.13 -2.95
CA SER A 49 1.90 2.60 -2.60
C SER A 49 1.87 4.06 -2.11
N GLU A 50 1.02 4.90 -2.70
CA GLU A 50 0.75 6.28 -2.25
C GLU A 50 0.18 6.28 -0.83
N GLU A 51 -0.96 5.63 -0.59
CA GLU A 51 -1.65 5.64 0.71
C GLU A 51 -0.80 4.99 1.82
N ALA A 52 -0.06 3.92 1.49
CA ALA A 52 0.84 3.30 2.46
C ALA A 52 1.99 4.24 2.86
N GLN A 53 2.47 5.06 1.93
CA GLN A 53 3.49 6.07 2.21
C GLN A 53 2.90 7.23 3.03
N GLU A 54 1.65 7.60 2.80
CA GLU A 54 0.92 8.59 3.61
C GLU A 54 0.73 8.10 5.05
N VAL A 55 0.36 6.82 5.26
CA VAL A 55 0.35 6.17 6.60
C VAL A 55 1.71 6.26 7.29
N VAL A 56 2.82 6.05 6.56
CA VAL A 56 4.19 6.16 7.10
C VAL A 56 4.54 7.60 7.47
N ASN A 57 4.04 8.57 6.70
CA ASN A 57 4.35 9.99 6.87
C ASN A 57 3.42 10.71 7.85
N ALA A 58 2.30 10.10 8.24
CA ALA A 58 1.33 10.69 9.16
C ALA A 58 1.99 11.12 10.48
N THR A 59 1.83 12.39 10.84
CA THR A 59 2.46 12.99 12.02
C THR A 59 1.52 13.09 13.21
N THR A 60 0.22 12.96 12.97
CA THR A 60 -0.81 12.98 14.01
C THR A 60 -1.64 11.69 14.01
N ALA A 61 -2.30 11.41 15.13
CA ALA A 61 -3.21 10.27 15.23
C ALA A 61 -4.44 10.40 14.33
N ALA A 62 -4.90 11.64 14.06
CA ALA A 62 -6.02 11.88 13.17
C ALA A 62 -5.63 11.57 11.72
N GLU A 63 -4.50 12.14 11.25
CA GLU A 63 -3.92 11.81 9.94
C GLU A 63 -3.73 10.30 9.79
N LEU A 64 -3.12 9.64 10.78
CA LEU A 64 -2.90 8.19 10.72
C LEU A 64 -4.20 7.40 10.51
N VAL A 65 -5.29 7.80 11.17
CA VAL A 65 -6.59 7.14 11.02
C VAL A 65 -7.16 7.36 9.63
N ASP A 66 -7.09 8.59 9.12
CA ASP A 66 -7.58 8.94 7.78
C ASP A 66 -6.80 8.19 6.69
N GLU A 67 -5.45 8.20 6.74
CA GLU A 67 -4.62 7.49 5.77
C GLU A 67 -4.79 5.96 5.86
N CYS A 68 -5.02 5.42 7.06
CA CYS A 68 -5.37 4.01 7.21
C CYS A 68 -6.72 3.69 6.56
N ALA A 69 -7.70 4.58 6.68
CA ALA A 69 -9.01 4.41 6.04
C ALA A 69 -8.89 4.47 4.51
N ASP A 70 -8.05 5.37 4.00
CA ASP A 70 -7.83 5.49 2.56
C ASP A 70 -7.09 4.27 1.99
N LEU A 71 -6.05 3.77 2.67
CA LEU A 71 -5.41 2.51 2.33
C LEU A 71 -6.38 1.32 2.38
N MET A 72 -7.29 1.28 3.37
CA MET A 72 -8.31 0.24 3.44
C MET A 72 -9.25 0.29 2.23
N GLU A 73 -9.71 1.46 1.81
CA GLU A 73 -10.61 1.60 0.66
C GLU A 73 -9.95 1.07 -0.63
N VAL A 74 -8.68 1.42 -0.86
CA VAL A 74 -7.95 0.97 -2.05
C VAL A 74 -7.72 -0.55 -2.03
N ILE A 75 -7.39 -1.12 -0.87
CA ILE A 75 -7.33 -2.58 -0.70
C ILE A 75 -8.69 -3.21 -0.99
N GLY A 76 -9.78 -2.63 -0.49
CA GLY A 76 -11.15 -3.09 -0.74
C GLY A 76 -11.49 -3.14 -2.23
N ALA A 77 -11.19 -2.06 -2.97
CA ALA A 77 -11.38 -1.99 -4.41
C ALA A 77 -10.56 -3.04 -5.17
N LEU A 78 -9.30 -3.26 -4.76
CA LEU A 78 -8.44 -4.30 -5.33
C LEU A 78 -9.00 -5.71 -5.07
N LEU A 79 -9.48 -5.99 -3.86
CA LEU A 79 -10.12 -7.27 -3.54
C LEU A 79 -11.36 -7.49 -4.41
N ALA A 80 -12.22 -6.48 -4.54
CA ALA A 80 -13.43 -6.55 -5.36
C ALA A 80 -13.12 -6.86 -6.82
N LEU A 81 -12.10 -6.22 -7.40
CA LEU A 81 -11.63 -6.49 -8.77
C LEU A 81 -11.18 -7.95 -8.95
N HIS A 82 -10.65 -8.57 -7.89
CA HIS A 82 -10.25 -9.98 -7.85
C HIS A 82 -11.34 -10.93 -7.33
N GLN A 83 -12.58 -10.47 -7.17
CA GLN A 83 -13.70 -11.25 -6.62
C GLN A 83 -13.36 -11.85 -5.23
N LYS A 84 -12.66 -11.06 -4.41
CA LYS A 84 -12.32 -11.36 -3.02
C LYS A 84 -13.02 -10.39 -2.07
N THR A 85 -13.10 -10.82 -0.82
CA THR A 85 -13.81 -10.12 0.23
C THR A 85 -12.90 -9.84 1.42
N TRP A 86 -13.32 -8.90 2.27
CA TRP A 86 -12.68 -8.68 3.57
C TRP A 86 -12.72 -9.93 4.46
N LYS A 87 -13.70 -10.81 4.28
CA LYS A 87 -13.74 -12.10 4.99
C LYS A 87 -12.55 -12.99 4.59
N ASP A 88 -12.21 -13.06 3.30
CA ASP A 88 -11.05 -13.83 2.85
C ASP A 88 -9.75 -13.34 3.49
N VAL A 89 -9.59 -12.02 3.59
CA VAL A 89 -8.45 -11.38 4.26
C VAL A 89 -8.46 -11.70 5.76
N GLN A 90 -9.61 -11.58 6.42
CA GLN A 90 -9.72 -11.84 7.85
C GLN A 90 -9.43 -13.32 8.20
N ASP A 91 -9.91 -14.26 7.39
CA ASP A 91 -9.63 -15.70 7.57
C ASP A 91 -8.14 -15.99 7.38
N ALA A 92 -7.49 -15.34 6.40
CA ALA A 92 -6.04 -15.43 6.22
C ALA A 92 -5.25 -14.81 7.38
N ARG A 93 -5.71 -13.67 7.94
CA ARG A 93 -5.11 -13.03 9.12
C ARG A 93 -5.19 -13.93 10.34
N THR A 94 -6.35 -14.52 10.62
CA THR A 94 -6.55 -15.44 11.76
C THR A 94 -5.64 -16.66 11.66
N ARG A 95 -5.57 -17.31 10.50
CA ARG A 95 -4.68 -18.46 10.27
C ARG A 95 -3.20 -18.10 10.44
N LYS A 96 -2.77 -16.93 9.96
CA LYS A 96 -1.40 -16.43 10.17
C LYS A 96 -1.14 -16.11 11.64
N ALA A 97 -2.10 -15.54 12.36
CA ALA A 97 -1.96 -15.26 13.79
C ALA A 97 -1.77 -16.54 14.62
N LEU A 98 -2.48 -17.61 14.28
CA LEU A 98 -2.34 -18.91 14.94
C LEU A 98 -0.98 -19.58 14.68
N THR A 99 -0.44 -19.44 13.47
CA THR A 99 0.78 -20.15 13.04
C THR A 99 2.06 -19.35 13.21
N ARG A 100 1.99 -18.01 13.12
CA ARG A 100 3.14 -17.08 13.14
C ARG A 100 3.09 -16.11 14.31
N GLY A 101 2.02 -16.12 15.10
CA GLY A 101 1.79 -15.13 16.14
C GLY A 101 1.40 -13.76 15.59
N LEU A 102 1.48 -12.77 16.48
CA LEU A 102 1.20 -11.36 16.21
C LEU A 102 2.42 -10.54 16.60
N TYR A 103 2.47 -9.27 16.21
CA TYR A 103 3.53 -8.33 16.59
C TYR A 103 3.54 -7.92 18.08
N LYS A 104 2.85 -8.67 18.96
CA LYS A 104 2.70 -8.36 20.39
C LYS A 104 4.02 -8.35 21.15
N ASN A 105 4.97 -9.20 20.75
CA ASN A 105 6.26 -9.34 21.41
C ASN A 105 7.30 -8.30 20.92
N ARG A 106 6.98 -7.47 19.91
CA ARG A 106 7.87 -6.43 19.37
C ARG A 106 9.27 -6.95 19.00
N LEU A 107 9.34 -8.18 18.49
CA LEU A 107 10.60 -8.83 18.13
C LEU A 107 11.14 -8.22 16.83
N TYR A 108 12.43 -7.92 16.82
CA TYR A 108 13.20 -7.53 15.65
C TYR A 108 14.44 -8.43 15.59
N ILE A 109 14.71 -9.04 14.44
CA ILE A 109 15.86 -9.93 14.24
C ILE A 109 16.98 -9.14 13.56
N ASN A 110 18.15 -9.08 14.20
CA ASN A 110 19.32 -8.38 13.67
C ASN A 110 20.24 -9.32 12.87
N SER A 111 20.37 -10.56 13.32
CA SER A 111 21.25 -11.58 12.74
C SER A 111 20.75 -12.98 13.07
N VAL A 112 21.35 -13.99 12.44
CA VAL A 112 21.12 -15.41 12.74
C VAL A 112 22.43 -16.17 12.55
N ASP A 113 22.81 -16.97 13.54
CA ASP A 113 23.97 -17.84 13.46
C ASP A 113 23.53 -19.21 12.93
N LEU A 114 24.18 -19.68 11.86
CA LEU A 114 23.86 -20.94 11.20
C LEU A 114 25.10 -21.83 11.14
N PRO A 115 24.97 -23.15 11.32
CA PRO A 115 26.10 -24.06 11.16
C PRO A 115 26.63 -24.02 9.72
N ASP A 116 27.95 -23.91 9.57
CA ASP A 116 28.61 -23.94 8.26
C ASP A 116 28.17 -25.13 7.41
N GLY A 117 27.89 -24.86 6.14
CA GLY A 117 27.48 -25.87 5.17
C GLY A 117 26.09 -26.46 5.37
N SER A 118 25.29 -25.97 6.32
CA SER A 118 23.89 -26.38 6.50
C SER A 118 23.01 -25.98 5.29
N GLU A 119 21.88 -26.64 5.11
CA GLU A 119 20.92 -26.26 4.05
C GLU A 119 20.41 -24.82 4.25
N ALA A 120 20.22 -24.41 5.51
CA ALA A 120 19.85 -23.04 5.83
C ALA A 120 20.94 -22.07 5.37
N THR A 121 22.21 -22.32 5.70
CA THR A 121 23.33 -21.45 5.31
C THR A 121 23.37 -21.21 3.79
N ARG A 122 23.18 -22.28 2.98
CA ARG A 122 23.14 -22.16 1.51
C ARG A 122 22.02 -21.25 1.00
N TYR A 123 20.88 -21.19 1.70
CA TYR A 123 19.80 -20.25 1.36
C TYR A 123 20.24 -18.79 1.56
N TYR A 124 20.93 -18.48 2.67
CA TYR A 124 21.43 -17.13 2.92
C TYR A 124 22.57 -16.76 1.95
N GLU A 125 23.52 -17.67 1.72
CA GLU A 125 24.62 -17.51 0.76
C GLU A 125 24.13 -17.28 -0.68
N SER A 126 23.00 -17.88 -1.08
CA SER A 126 22.42 -17.67 -2.42
C SER A 126 21.65 -16.34 -2.56
N ASN A 127 21.50 -15.57 -1.48
CA ASN A 127 20.76 -14.30 -1.44
C ASN A 127 21.56 -13.15 -0.77
N PRO A 128 22.83 -12.89 -1.17
CA PRO A 128 23.74 -12.01 -0.43
C PRO A 128 23.33 -10.53 -0.43
N THR A 129 22.58 -10.07 -1.43
CA THR A 129 22.02 -8.69 -1.43
C THR A 129 20.91 -8.53 -0.40
N LYS A 130 20.17 -9.59 -0.10
CA LYS A 130 19.06 -9.58 0.86
C LYS A 130 19.53 -9.90 2.27
N TYR A 131 20.49 -10.81 2.38
CA TYR A 131 21.09 -11.26 3.63
C TYR A 131 22.61 -11.21 3.51
N PRO A 132 23.22 -10.02 3.65
CA PRO A 132 24.66 -9.92 3.65
C PRO A 132 25.22 -10.67 4.86
N GLU A 133 26.26 -11.47 4.63
CA GLU A 133 27.05 -12.05 5.70
C GLU A 133 27.75 -10.92 6.47
N ILE A 134 27.73 -11.01 7.80
CA ILE A 134 28.37 -10.07 8.71
C ILE A 134 29.31 -10.85 9.61
N ASP A 135 30.38 -10.21 10.06
CA ASP A 135 31.30 -10.83 11.01
C ASP A 135 30.54 -11.19 12.30
N SER A 136 30.76 -12.41 12.80
CA SER A 136 30.28 -12.81 14.12
C SER A 136 30.98 -11.98 15.19
N GLU A 137 30.23 -11.42 16.14
CA GLU A 137 30.79 -10.75 17.33
C GLU A 137 31.60 -11.69 18.24
#